data_AF-A0A7J0EMF3-F1
#
_entry.id   AF-A0A7J0EMF3-F1
#
_cell.length_a   1.000
_cell.length_b   1.000
_cell.length_c   1.000
_cell.angle_alpha   90.00
_cell.angle_beta   90.00
_cell.angle_gamma   90.00
#
_symmetry.space_group_name_H-M   'P 1'
#
loop_
_entity.id
_entity.type
_entity.pdbx_description
1 polymer ?
#
loop_
_entity_poly.entity_id
_entity_poly.type
_entity_poly.pdbx_seq_one_letter_code
_entity_poly.pdbx_strand_id
1 'polypeptide(L)'
;MPHRVYLLRGNHESKYCTSVYGFEKEVLTKYGDKGKHAYRKCLGCFEGLPLASIIGEHVYTAHGGLFRSVATTPSKRSKGKKTRKIIVNPEASSLSLGSLEELSKARRSVLDPPWEGLNLIPGDVLWSDPSMSPGLSPNKERGIGLLWGPDCTEEFLKKFNLKVIQ
;
A
#
# COMPACT_ATOMS: atom_id res chain seq x y z
N MET A 1 15.76 -23.17 -3.62
CA MET A 1 14.60 -22.44 -4.17
C MET A 1 14.42 -20.97 -3.71
N PRO A 2 15.21 -20.35 -2.79
CA PRO A 2 14.91 -18.98 -2.34
C PRO A 2 15.30 -17.86 -3.33
N HIS A 3 15.93 -18.18 -4.46
CA HIS A 3 16.43 -17.20 -5.44
C HIS A 3 15.77 -17.32 -6.83
N ARG A 4 14.66 -18.07 -6.92
CA ARG A 4 13.98 -18.32 -8.20
C ARG A 4 12.50 -17.91 -8.18
N VAL A 5 11.93 -17.75 -6.99
CA VAL A 5 10.53 -17.36 -6.80
C VAL A 5 10.50 -16.24 -5.78
N TYR A 6 9.84 -15.14 -6.16
CA TYR A 6 9.64 -13.97 -5.33
C TYR A 6 8.14 -13.72 -5.23
N LEU A 7 7.66 -13.51 -4.01
CA LEU A 7 6.24 -13.24 -3.74
C LEU A 7 6.11 -11.80 -3.26
N LEU A 8 5.25 -11.04 -3.94
CA LEU A 8 4.81 -9.73 -3.46
C LEU A 8 3.48 -9.89 -2.73
N ARG A 9 3.20 -8.92 -1.88
CA ARG A 9 1.93 -8.82 -1.18
C ARG A 9 0.87 -8.27 -2.12
N GLY A 10 -0.30 -8.90 -2.17
CA GLY A 10 -1.51 -8.36 -2.76
C GLY A 10 -2.48 -7.83 -1.70
N ASN A 11 -3.59 -7.25 -2.17
CA ASN A 11 -4.63 -6.73 -1.29
C ASN A 11 -5.38 -7.85 -0.53
N HIS A 12 -5.48 -9.04 -1.13
CA HIS A 12 -6.11 -10.21 -0.53
C HIS A 12 -5.26 -10.87 0.56
N GLU A 13 -3.96 -10.59 0.63
CA GLU A 13 -3.08 -10.96 1.75
C GLU A 13 -3.21 -9.97 2.92
N SER A 14 -4.46 -9.70 3.32
CA SER A 14 -4.87 -8.86 4.45
C SER A 14 -5.88 -9.61 5.30
N LYS A 15 -6.01 -9.25 6.58
CA LYS A 15 -6.94 -9.94 7.49
C LYS A 15 -8.39 -9.65 7.09
N TYR A 16 -8.67 -8.42 6.65
CA TYR A 16 -9.99 -8.05 6.16
C TYR A 16 -10.41 -8.93 4.98
N CYS A 17 -9.62 -8.97 3.90
CA CYS A 17 -9.98 -9.72 2.70
C CYS A 17 -10.09 -11.23 2.98
N THR A 18 -9.16 -11.80 3.75
CA THR A 18 -9.22 -13.24 4.03
C THR A 18 -10.43 -13.64 4.86
N SER A 19 -10.90 -12.77 5.75
CA SER A 19 -12.09 -13.01 6.55
C SER A 19 -13.38 -12.86 5.72
N VAL A 20 -13.47 -11.81 4.90
CA VAL A 20 -14.65 -11.50 4.09
C VAL A 20 -14.81 -12.45 2.90
N TYR A 21 -13.72 -12.80 2.22
CA TYR A 21 -13.74 -13.57 0.97
C TYR A 21 -13.48 -15.07 1.16
N GLY A 22 -13.47 -15.56 2.41
CA GLY A 22 -13.61 -16.99 2.70
C GLY A 22 -12.32 -17.77 2.91
N PHE A 23 -11.13 -17.18 2.72
CA PHE A 23 -9.86 -17.87 3.01
C PHE A 23 -9.77 -18.32 4.48
N GLU A 24 -10.22 -17.48 5.43
CA GLU A 24 -10.27 -17.86 6.85
C GLU A 24 -11.15 -19.10 7.05
N LYS A 25 -12.36 -19.09 6.48
CA LYS A 25 -13.29 -20.23 6.55
C LYS A 25 -12.67 -21.48 5.93
N GLU A 26 -12.03 -21.37 4.78
CA GLU A 26 -11.35 -22.46 4.10
C GLU A 26 -10.28 -23.11 5.00
N VAL A 27 -9.41 -22.30 5.59
CA VAL A 27 -8.34 -22.79 6.48
C VAL A 27 -8.94 -23.46 7.72
N LEU A 28 -9.98 -22.88 8.31
CA LEU A 28 -10.66 -23.50 9.47
C LEU A 28 -11.30 -24.85 9.12
N THR A 29 -11.94 -24.96 7.95
CA THR A 29 -12.56 -26.21 7.50
C THR A 29 -11.51 -27.28 7.17
N LYS A 30 -10.44 -26.93 6.44
CA LYS A 30 -9.45 -27.91 5.96
C LYS A 30 -8.52 -28.43 7.08
N TYR A 31 -8.22 -27.60 8.07
CA TYR A 31 -7.23 -27.93 9.10
C TYR A 31 -7.85 -28.25 10.48
N GLY A 32 -9.19 -28.23 10.60
CA GLY A 32 -9.92 -28.59 11.83
C GLY A 32 -9.39 -27.83 13.05
N ASP A 33 -9.06 -28.55 14.11
CA ASP A 33 -8.55 -27.98 15.37
C ASP A 33 -7.27 -27.15 15.20
N LYS A 34 -6.48 -27.42 14.16
CA LYS A 34 -5.25 -26.67 13.85
C LYS A 34 -5.50 -25.43 12.98
N GLY A 35 -6.72 -25.24 12.46
CA GLY A 35 -7.04 -24.18 11.50
C GLY A 35 -6.77 -22.78 12.03
N LYS A 36 -7.13 -22.48 13.28
CA LYS A 36 -6.82 -21.18 13.90
C LYS A 36 -5.32 -20.91 13.96
N HIS A 37 -4.53 -21.93 14.26
CA HIS A 37 -3.07 -21.79 14.30
C HIS A 37 -2.50 -21.59 12.89
N ALA A 38 -2.94 -22.39 11.92
CA ALA A 38 -2.53 -22.29 10.52
C ALA A 38 -2.86 -20.90 9.94
N TYR A 39 -4.09 -20.42 10.13
CA TYR A 39 -4.51 -19.10 9.66
C TYR A 39 -3.66 -17.98 10.27
N ARG A 40 -3.40 -18.02 11.58
CA ARG A 40 -2.51 -17.05 12.25
C ARG A 40 -1.09 -17.08 11.66
N LYS A 41 -0.58 -18.25 11.27
CA LYS A 41 0.72 -18.37 10.60
C LYS A 41 0.68 -17.77 9.20
N CYS A 42 -0.38 -18.00 8.42
CA CYS A 42 -0.58 -17.34 7.13
C CYS A 42 -0.57 -15.81 7.26
N LEU A 43 -1.31 -15.25 8.21
CA LEU A 43 -1.32 -13.81 8.48
C LEU A 43 0.09 -13.29 8.83
N GLY A 44 0.83 -14.00 9.68
CA GLY A 44 2.22 -13.65 9.99
C GLY A 44 3.15 -13.71 8.77
N CYS A 45 2.91 -14.62 7.82
CA CYS A 45 3.64 -14.63 6.55
C CYS A 45 3.29 -13.43 5.67
N PHE A 46 2.02 -13.04 5.60
CA PHE A 46 1.57 -11.89 4.81
C PHE A 46 2.18 -10.57 5.26
N GLU A 47 2.36 -10.37 6.57
CA GLU A 47 3.07 -9.21 7.13
C GLU A 47 4.53 -9.12 6.65
N GLY A 48 5.13 -10.26 6.33
CA GLY A 48 6.50 -10.40 5.87
C GLY A 48 6.70 -10.15 4.37
N LEU A 49 5.63 -10.14 3.56
CA LEU A 49 5.73 -9.98 2.12
C LEU A 49 6.16 -8.54 1.72
N PRO A 50 7.07 -8.37 0.74
CA PRO A 50 7.38 -7.08 0.15
C PRO A 50 6.17 -6.48 -0.59
N LEU A 51 6.08 -5.15 -0.64
CA LEU A 51 4.98 -4.44 -1.32
C LEU A 51 5.22 -4.27 -2.82
N ALA A 52 6.48 -4.14 -3.23
CA ALA A 52 6.87 -3.90 -4.60
C ALA A 52 8.26 -4.49 -4.89
N SER A 53 8.63 -4.56 -6.16
CA SER A 53 9.98 -4.91 -6.60
C SER A 53 10.41 -4.07 -7.79
N ILE A 54 11.72 -4.04 -8.05
CA ILE A 54 12.29 -3.54 -9.29
C ILE A 54 13.04 -4.71 -9.94
N ILE A 55 12.59 -5.13 -11.12
CA ILE A 55 13.17 -6.25 -11.86
C ILE A 55 14.10 -5.72 -12.93
N GLY A 56 15.34 -6.21 -12.89
CA GLY A 56 16.39 -5.88 -13.85
C GLY A 56 16.63 -4.37 -13.99
N GLU A 57 16.38 -3.57 -12.95
CA GLU A 57 16.52 -2.10 -12.94
C GLU A 57 15.57 -1.33 -13.87
N HIS A 58 14.60 -1.99 -14.49
CA HIS A 58 13.74 -1.38 -15.51
C HIS A 58 12.25 -1.50 -15.25
N VAL A 59 11.82 -2.51 -14.49
CA VAL A 59 10.41 -2.86 -14.32
C VAL A 59 10.04 -2.68 -12.86
N TYR A 60 9.18 -1.71 -12.53
CA TYR A 60 8.59 -1.63 -11.20
C TYR A 60 7.35 -2.52 -11.15
N THR A 61 7.26 -3.36 -10.14
CA THR A 61 6.11 -4.26 -9.95
C THR A 61 5.42 -4.01 -8.62
N ALA A 62 4.10 -3.87 -8.62
CA ALA A 62 3.27 -3.75 -7.42
C ALA A 62 1.91 -4.40 -7.66
N HIS A 63 1.16 -4.70 -6.60
CA HIS A 63 -0.16 -5.31 -6.78
C HIS A 63 -1.21 -4.34 -7.32
N GLY A 64 -1.30 -3.15 -6.72
CA GLY A 64 -2.15 -2.06 -7.20
C GLY A 64 -1.36 -1.18 -8.17
N GLY A 65 -0.45 -0.36 -7.65
CA GLY A 65 0.42 0.46 -8.49
C GLY A 65 1.09 1.62 -7.78
N LEU A 66 0.76 2.84 -8.24
CA LEU A 66 1.38 4.08 -7.75
C LEU A 66 0.82 4.52 -6.39
N PHE A 67 1.62 5.33 -5.70
CA PHE A 67 1.39 5.75 -4.32
C PHE A 67 1.67 7.24 -4.12
N ARG A 68 1.00 7.85 -3.14
CA ARG A 68 1.19 9.27 -2.81
C ARG A 68 2.41 9.49 -1.94
N SER A 69 3.02 10.67 -2.05
CA SER A 69 3.98 11.15 -1.05
C SER A 69 3.25 11.43 0.26
N VAL A 70 3.89 11.11 1.39
CA VAL A 70 3.33 11.36 2.71
C VAL A 70 4.36 12.19 3.47
N ALA A 71 4.03 13.45 3.75
CA ALA A 71 4.93 14.33 4.47
C ALA A 71 5.30 13.71 5.82
N THR A 72 6.53 13.21 5.95
CA THR A 72 7.08 12.80 7.23
C THR A 72 7.31 14.06 8.06
N THR A 73 6.31 14.50 8.81
CA THR A 73 6.57 15.37 9.94
C THR A 73 7.35 14.54 10.95
N PRO A 74 8.60 14.90 11.31
CA PRO A 74 9.32 14.15 12.32
C PRO A 74 8.53 14.24 13.62
N SER A 75 8.12 13.08 14.14
CA SER A 75 7.53 12.92 15.46
C SER A 75 8.53 13.36 16.53
N LYS A 76 8.66 14.67 16.75
CA LYS A 76 9.14 15.18 18.02
C LYS A 76 7.95 15.12 18.97
N ARG A 77 7.96 14.13 19.87
CA ARG A 77 7.13 14.11 21.07
C ARG A 77 7.43 15.38 21.88
N SER A 78 6.72 16.47 21.61
CA SER A 78 6.61 17.59 22.53
C SER A 78 5.47 17.28 23.50
N LYS A 79 5.82 16.86 24.71
CA LYS A 79 4.91 16.98 25.85
C LYS A 79 4.62 18.47 26.04
N GLY A 80 3.41 18.91 25.71
CA GLY A 80 2.99 20.29 25.96
C GLY A 80 1.60 20.60 25.43
N LYS A 81 0.63 20.68 26.34
CA LYS A 81 -0.74 21.18 26.11
C LYS A 81 -0.73 22.49 25.31
N LYS A 82 -1.51 22.56 24.23
CA LYS A 82 -2.40 23.69 23.88
C LYS A 82 -3.26 23.31 22.67
N THR A 83 -4.57 23.31 22.90
CA THR A 83 -5.64 23.21 21.91
C THR A 83 -5.42 24.27 20.83
N ARG A 84 -4.99 23.86 19.64
CA ARG A 84 -5.10 24.64 18.41
C ARG A 84 -6.03 23.88 17.48
N LYS A 85 -7.22 24.44 17.26
CA LYS A 85 -8.12 24.01 16.19
C LYS A 85 -7.33 24.11 14.89
N ILE A 86 -7.06 22.97 14.26
CA ILE A 86 -6.54 22.94 12.90
C ILE A 86 -7.71 23.33 12.01
N ILE A 87 -7.67 24.56 11.50
CA ILE A 87 -8.53 24.99 10.40
C ILE A 87 -8.00 24.22 9.19
N VAL A 88 -8.68 23.12 8.84
CA VAL A 88 -8.44 22.42 7.58
C VAL A 88 -9.06 23.29 6.50
N ASN A 89 -8.21 23.96 5.73
CA ASN A 89 -8.65 24.67 4.53
C ASN A 89 -9.04 23.60 3.48
N PRO A 90 -10.27 23.56 2.93
CA PRO A 90 -10.73 22.46 2.08
C PRO A 90 -10.25 22.53 0.62
N GLU A 91 -9.44 23.53 0.27
CA GLU A 91 -8.97 23.73 -1.09
C GLU A 91 -7.76 22.84 -1.37
N ALA A 92 -8.05 21.72 -2.03
CA ALA A 92 -7.12 20.84 -2.75
C ALA A 92 -5.72 20.72 -2.12
N SER A 93 -5.56 19.79 -1.16
CA SER A 93 -4.24 19.18 -0.97
C SER A 93 -3.88 18.50 -2.29
N SER A 94 -3.05 19.14 -3.11
CA SER A 94 -2.55 18.57 -4.35
C SER A 94 -1.81 17.28 -3.99
N LEU A 95 -2.39 16.14 -4.33
CA LEU A 95 -1.72 14.86 -4.17
C LEU A 95 -0.51 14.83 -5.12
N SER A 96 0.61 14.31 -4.64
CA SER A 96 1.84 14.15 -5.42
C SER A 96 2.33 12.71 -5.33
N LEU A 97 3.09 12.27 -6.33
CA LEU A 97 3.67 10.93 -6.36
C LEU A 97 4.76 10.77 -5.31
N GLY A 98 4.74 9.62 -4.62
CA GLY A 98 5.74 9.25 -3.65
C GLY A 98 7.08 8.86 -4.29
N SER A 99 8.13 8.83 -3.47
CA SER A 99 9.45 8.39 -3.89
C SER A 99 9.77 6.94 -3.50
N LEU A 100 10.73 6.31 -4.19
CA LEU A 100 11.21 4.97 -3.82
C LEU A 100 11.83 4.96 -2.41
N GLU A 101 12.42 6.07 -1.97
CA GLU A 101 12.92 6.23 -0.60
C GLU A 101 11.77 6.24 0.41
N GLU A 102 10.67 6.93 0.12
CA GLU A 102 9.46 6.90 0.97
C GLU A 102 8.87 5.48 1.03
N LEU A 103 8.78 4.80 -0.12
CA LEU A 103 8.31 3.41 -0.18
C LEU A 103 9.18 2.47 0.66
N SER A 104 10.51 2.61 0.59
CA SER A 104 11.44 1.79 1.37
C SER A 104 11.30 1.99 2.88
N LYS A 105 10.82 3.17 3.32
CA LYS A 105 10.60 3.54 4.72
C LYS A 105 9.18 3.27 5.20
N ALA A 106 8.25 2.95 4.29
CA ALA A 106 6.85 2.70 4.63
C ALA A 106 6.72 1.52 5.59
N ARG A 107 5.81 1.63 6.57
CA ARG A 107 5.57 0.55 7.52
C ARG A 107 4.71 -0.53 6.86
N ARG A 108 5.37 -1.46 6.16
CA ARG A 108 4.74 -2.55 5.40
C ARG A 108 4.14 -3.68 6.24
N SER A 109 4.59 -3.86 7.48
CA SER A 109 4.17 -4.97 8.36
C SER A 109 2.77 -4.79 8.97
N VAL A 110 1.94 -3.93 8.38
CA VAL A 110 0.56 -3.68 8.83
C VAL A 110 -0.36 -4.59 8.03
N LEU A 111 -1.06 -5.51 8.69
CA LEU A 111 -1.96 -6.47 8.01
C LEU A 111 -3.08 -5.78 7.24
N ASP A 112 -3.72 -4.79 7.83
CA ASP A 112 -4.79 -4.04 7.18
C ASP A 112 -4.32 -2.59 7.05
N PRO A 113 -3.86 -2.15 5.87
CA PRO A 113 -3.44 -0.77 5.67
C PRO A 113 -4.56 0.21 6.03
N PRO A 114 -4.24 1.33 6.69
CA PRO A 114 -5.25 2.33 7.02
C PRO A 114 -5.67 3.12 5.78
N TRP A 115 -6.93 3.56 5.74
CA TRP A 115 -7.44 4.49 4.71
C TRP A 115 -7.18 5.96 5.04
N GLU A 116 -6.74 6.28 6.26
CA GLU A 116 -6.42 7.63 6.73
C GLU A 116 -5.15 7.68 7.60
N GLY A 117 -4.60 8.88 7.81
CA GLY A 117 -3.43 9.09 8.67
C GLY A 117 -2.11 9.09 7.92
N LEU A 118 -1.03 8.67 8.59
CA LEU A 118 0.36 8.88 8.12
C LEU A 118 0.98 7.66 7.43
N ASN A 119 0.33 6.50 7.42
CA ASN A 119 0.88 5.26 6.82
C ASN A 119 0.03 4.81 5.62
N LEU A 120 -0.17 5.71 4.66
CA LEU A 120 -1.04 5.48 3.50
C LEU A 120 -0.38 4.69 2.37
N ILE A 121 0.96 4.74 2.26
CA ILE A 121 1.71 4.09 1.16
C ILE A 121 1.35 2.60 1.00
N PRO A 122 1.31 1.76 2.05
CA PRO A 122 0.93 0.36 1.86
C PRO A 122 -0.49 0.18 1.32
N GLY A 123 -1.42 1.08 1.66
CA GLY A 123 -2.77 1.07 1.11
C GLY A 123 -2.76 1.42 -0.37
N ASP A 124 -2.05 2.49 -0.76
CA ASP A 124 -1.96 2.90 -2.16
C ASP A 124 -1.28 1.84 -3.04
N VAL A 125 -0.15 1.27 -2.60
CA VAL A 125 0.57 0.24 -3.38
C VAL A 125 -0.30 -1.01 -3.60
N LEU A 126 -1.20 -1.33 -2.68
CA LEU A 126 -2.05 -2.53 -2.74
C LEU A 126 -3.43 -2.27 -3.38
N TRP A 127 -3.95 -1.04 -3.40
CA TRP A 127 -5.35 -0.80 -3.77
C TRP A 127 -5.58 0.30 -4.82
N SER A 128 -4.53 1.01 -5.24
CA SER A 128 -4.69 1.99 -6.32
C SER A 128 -5.03 1.31 -7.65
N ASP A 129 -5.73 2.03 -8.53
CA ASP A 129 -6.04 1.60 -9.90
C ASP A 129 -5.60 2.68 -10.93
N PRO A 130 -5.23 2.31 -12.17
CA PRO A 130 -4.97 3.29 -13.22
C PRO A 130 -6.27 3.95 -13.69
N SER A 131 -6.14 5.17 -14.22
CA SER A 131 -7.23 5.97 -14.79
C SER A 131 -6.84 6.51 -16.16
N MET A 132 -7.83 6.73 -17.01
CA MET A 132 -7.63 7.43 -18.29
C MET A 132 -7.52 8.95 -18.12
N SER A 133 -8.03 9.49 -17.01
CA SER A 133 -7.97 10.91 -16.71
C SER A 133 -6.60 11.27 -16.11
N PRO A 134 -5.97 12.38 -16.56
CA PRO A 134 -4.73 12.85 -15.98
C PRO A 134 -4.85 13.18 -14.48
N GLY A 135 -3.72 13.10 -13.78
CA GLY A 135 -3.55 13.49 -12.39
C GLY A 135 -3.70 12.33 -11.40
N LEU A 136 -3.63 12.70 -10.12
CA LEU A 136 -3.70 11.78 -8.98
C LEU A 136 -4.89 12.14 -8.10
N SER A 137 -5.75 11.18 -7.80
CA SER A 137 -6.96 11.41 -6.98
C SER A 137 -7.26 10.23 -6.06
N PRO A 138 -8.02 10.41 -4.96
CA PRO A 138 -8.42 9.31 -4.11
C PRO A 138 -9.32 8.31 -4.85
N ASN A 139 -9.09 7.01 -4.64
CA ASN A 139 -9.94 5.96 -5.19
C ASN A 139 -11.22 5.80 -4.35
N LYS A 140 -12.27 6.54 -4.72
CA LYS A 140 -13.57 6.51 -4.03
C LYS A 140 -14.31 5.19 -4.21
N GLU A 141 -14.07 4.47 -5.31
CA GLU A 141 -14.74 3.20 -5.61
C GLU A 141 -14.23 2.07 -4.70
N ARG A 142 -12.90 1.98 -4.53
CA ARG A 142 -12.27 1.04 -3.59
C ARG A 142 -12.43 1.47 -2.13
N GLY A 143 -12.59 2.77 -1.87
CA GLY A 143 -12.60 3.35 -0.52
C GLY A 143 -11.21 3.48 0.12
N ILE A 144 -10.15 3.05 -0.58
CA ILE A 144 -8.74 3.13 -0.20
C ILE A 144 -7.89 3.19 -1.48
N GLY A 145 -6.70 3.77 -1.41
CA GLY A 145 -5.80 3.89 -2.55
C GLY A 145 -6.07 5.12 -3.41
N LEU A 146 -5.54 5.09 -4.63
CA LEU A 146 -5.55 6.21 -5.58
C LEU A 146 -6.05 5.77 -6.95
N LEU A 147 -6.53 6.74 -7.72
CA LEU A 147 -6.59 6.69 -9.17
C LEU A 147 -5.44 7.51 -9.72
N TRP A 148 -4.62 6.94 -10.61
CA TRP A 148 -3.51 7.65 -11.24
C TRP A 148 -3.64 7.68 -12.76
N GLY A 149 -3.38 8.84 -13.36
CA GLY A 149 -3.44 9.06 -14.79
C GLY A 149 -2.19 8.62 -15.56
N PRO A 150 -2.23 8.71 -16.91
CA PRO A 150 -1.08 8.41 -17.76
C PRO A 150 0.12 9.34 -17.51
N ASP A 151 -0.14 10.61 -17.16
CA ASP A 151 0.86 11.61 -16.78
C ASP A 151 1.63 11.20 -15.52
N CYS A 152 0.93 10.67 -14.51
CA CYS A 152 1.56 10.15 -13.30
C CYS A 152 2.46 8.93 -13.60
N THR A 153 2.02 8.06 -14.52
CA THR A 153 2.83 6.93 -15.00
C THR A 153 4.10 7.43 -15.67
N GLU A 154 3.99 8.39 -16.58
CA GLU A 154 5.13 8.96 -17.30
C GLU A 154 6.11 9.67 -16.37
N GLU A 155 5.61 10.47 -15.42
CA GLU A 155 6.43 11.14 -14.41
C GLU A 155 7.22 10.13 -13.56
N PHE A 156 6.54 9.10 -13.04
CA PHE A 156 7.16 8.08 -12.20
C PHE A 156 8.27 7.33 -12.95
N LEU A 157 7.97 6.88 -14.17
CA LEU A 157 8.93 6.15 -15.00
C LEU A 157 10.16 7.00 -15.34
N LYS A 158 9.96 8.27 -15.74
CA LYS A 158 11.08 9.19 -16.03
C LYS A 158 11.91 9.46 -14.78
N LYS A 159 11.27 9.74 -13.65
CA LYS A 159 11.94 10.10 -12.38
C LYS A 159 12.86 8.99 -11.88
N PHE A 160 12.47 7.73 -12.04
CA PHE A 160 13.22 6.58 -11.56
C PHE A 160 13.95 5.80 -12.65
N ASN A 161 14.02 6.35 -13.87
CA ASN A 161 14.65 5.72 -15.04
C ASN A 161 14.12 4.29 -15.31
N LEU A 162 12.82 4.10 -15.15
CA LEU A 162 12.12 2.84 -15.38
C LEU A 162 11.43 2.84 -16.75
N LYS A 163 11.12 1.66 -17.25
CA LYS A 163 10.47 1.46 -18.55
C LYS A 163 8.99 1.11 -18.43
N VAL A 164 8.58 0.44 -17.35
CA VAL A 164 7.22 -0.07 -17.19
C VAL A 164 6.84 -0.26 -15.73
N ILE A 165 5.53 -0.11 -15.46
CA ILE A 165 4.86 -0.48 -14.21
C ILE A 165 4.03 -1.74 -14.50
N GLN A 166 4.17 -2.78 -13.68
CA GLN A 166 3.44 -4.05 -13.80
C GLN A 166 2.78 -4.48 -12.49
#